data_AF-A0A956KH59-F1
#
_entry.id   AF-A0A956KH59-F1
#
_cell.length_a   1.000
_cell.length_b   1.000
_cell.length_c   1.000
_cell.angle_alpha   90.00
_cell.angle_beta   90.00
_cell.angle_gamma   90.00
#
_symmetry.space_group_name_H-M   'P 1'
#
loop_
_entity.id
_entity.type
_entity.pdbx_description
1 polymer ?
#
loop_
_entity_poly.entity_id
_entity_poly.type
_entity_poly.pdbx_seq_one_letter_code
_entity_poly.pdbx_strand_id
1 'polypeptide(L)'
;AFAQFASDLDQGTRDTLNRGQHLVELLKQNQYAPLHVSLQVASIYAGTNGHIDDLPLADVREWEAQFHGWLKKDRATLVDEIASARSKDEVNKVGDDLDEAVTTFNKRVFKKSGS
;
A
#
# COMPACT_ATOMS: atom_id res chain seq x y z
N ALA A 1 26.49 -24.64 9.18
CA ALA A 1 25.98 -24.50 7.80
C ALA A 1 24.89 -23.43 7.79
N PHE A 2 25.10 -22.29 7.12
CA PHE A 2 24.10 -21.20 7.01
C PHE A 2 22.91 -21.56 6.09
N ALA A 3 23.02 -22.64 5.31
CA ALA A 3 21.96 -23.12 4.44
C ALA A 3 20.78 -23.78 5.18
N GLN A 4 20.95 -24.17 6.45
CA GLN A 4 19.91 -24.84 7.25
C GLN A 4 18.93 -23.85 7.91
N PHE A 5 19.29 -22.56 8.01
CA PHE A 5 18.35 -21.51 8.40
C PHE A 5 17.36 -21.15 7.28
N ALA A 6 17.73 -21.38 6.01
CA ALA A 6 16.86 -21.08 4.87
C ALA A 6 15.77 -22.15 4.66
N SER A 7 16.01 -23.40 5.06
CA SER A 7 15.01 -24.47 4.99
C SER A 7 13.93 -24.36 6.07
N ASP A 8 14.23 -23.70 7.19
CA ASP A 8 13.36 -23.56 8.36
C ASP A 8 12.61 -22.22 8.41
N LEU A 9 12.71 -21.38 7.37
CA LEU A 9 11.77 -20.29 7.20
C LEU A 9 10.39 -20.88 6.88
N ASP A 10 9.58 -21.03 7.92
CA ASP A 10 8.16 -21.30 7.82
C ASP A 10 7.46 -20.22 6.98
N GLN A 11 6.28 -20.55 6.45
CA GLN A 11 5.56 -19.65 5.54
C GLN A 11 5.35 -18.26 6.17
N GLY A 12 5.04 -18.20 7.47
CA GLY A 12 4.85 -16.94 8.19
C GLY A 12 6.10 -16.05 8.22
N THR A 13 7.29 -16.63 8.37
CA THR A 13 8.53 -15.84 8.31
C THR A 13 8.79 -15.33 6.88
N ARG A 14 8.47 -16.12 5.85
CA ARG A 14 8.60 -15.68 4.44
C ARG A 14 7.65 -14.52 4.13
N ASP A 15 6.41 -14.61 4.56
CA ASP A 15 5.40 -13.57 4.35
C ASP A 15 5.79 -12.27 5.06
N THR A 16 6.34 -12.38 6.29
CA THR A 16 6.84 -11.23 7.04
C THR A 16 8.00 -10.54 6.32
N LEU A 17 8.96 -11.30 5.79
CA LEU A 17 10.07 -10.74 5.02
C LEU A 17 9.59 -10.09 3.72
N ASN A 18 8.67 -10.74 3.00
CA ASN A 18 8.10 -10.20 1.77
C ASN A 18 7.43 -8.85 2.03
N ARG A 19 6.56 -8.79 3.04
CA ARG A 19 5.89 -7.55 3.46
C ARG A 19 6.88 -6.48 3.91
N GLY A 20 7.91 -6.86 4.65
CA GLY A 20 8.98 -5.95 5.07
C GLY A 20 9.68 -5.31 3.87
N GLN A 21 9.97 -6.08 2.81
CA GLN A 21 10.56 -5.56 1.59
C GLN A 21 9.64 -4.56 0.87
N HIS A 22 8.33 -4.87 0.79
CA HIS A 22 7.33 -3.99 0.19
C HIS A 22 7.17 -2.67 0.96
N LEU A 23 7.13 -2.73 2.29
CA LEU A 23 7.08 -1.53 3.14
C LEU A 23 8.32 -0.66 2.97
N VAL A 24 9.50 -1.26 2.90
CA VAL A 24 10.76 -0.51 2.65
C VAL A 24 10.71 0.18 1.29
N GLU A 25 10.16 -0.48 0.26
CA GLU A 25 10.01 0.14 -1.07
C GLU A 25 9.01 1.31 -1.06
N LEU A 26 7.86 1.16 -0.39
CA LEU A 26 6.85 2.23 -0.22
C LEU A 26 7.42 3.46 0.51
N LEU A 27 8.33 3.26 1.47
CA LEU A 27 8.92 4.36 2.22
C LEU A 27 9.96 5.18 1.40
N LYS A 28 10.29 4.76 0.17
CA LYS A 28 11.23 5.48 -0.70
C LYS A 28 10.57 6.70 -1.35
N GLN A 29 10.83 7.87 -0.77
CA GLN A 29 10.38 9.15 -1.33
C GLN A 29 11.47 9.85 -2.14
N ASN A 30 11.08 10.46 -3.26
CA ASN A 30 11.97 11.35 -4.01
C ASN A 30 12.16 12.66 -3.23
N GLN A 31 13.32 13.28 -3.40
CA GLN A 31 13.59 14.58 -2.80
C GLN A 31 12.60 15.64 -3.32
N TYR A 32 12.17 16.56 -2.45
CA TYR A 32 11.26 17.66 -2.77
C TYR A 32 9.84 17.26 -3.22
N ALA A 33 9.39 16.03 -2.91
CA ALA A 33 8.04 15.56 -3.19
C ALA A 33 7.22 15.41 -1.89
N PRO A 34 6.74 16.50 -1.26
CA PRO A 34 5.93 16.40 -0.06
C PRO A 34 4.60 15.69 -0.39
N LEU A 35 4.30 14.61 0.33
CA LEU A 35 3.05 13.87 0.22
C LEU A 35 2.04 14.37 1.24
N HIS A 36 0.78 14.51 0.83
CA HIS A 36 -0.31 14.77 1.76
C HIS A 36 -0.46 13.60 2.75
N VAL A 37 -0.71 13.90 4.03
CA VAL A 37 -0.79 12.87 5.09
C VAL A 37 -1.78 11.77 4.72
N SER A 38 -2.95 12.10 4.16
CA SER A 38 -3.94 11.10 3.75
C SER A 38 -3.41 10.08 2.75
N LEU A 39 -2.54 10.50 1.82
CA LEU A 39 -1.99 9.60 0.80
C LEU A 39 -0.90 8.71 1.39
N GLN A 40 -0.11 9.25 2.32
CA GLN A 40 0.86 8.44 3.08
C GLN A 40 0.14 7.38 3.91
N VAL A 41 -0.96 7.75 4.58
CA VAL A 41 -1.82 6.81 5.32
C VAL A 41 -2.35 5.72 4.39
N ALA A 42 -2.85 6.08 3.20
CA ALA A 42 -3.35 5.10 2.23
C ALA A 42 -2.27 4.13 1.75
N SER A 43 -1.06 4.61 1.44
CA SER A 43 0.09 3.76 1.06
C SER A 43 0.48 2.80 2.18
N ILE A 44 0.64 3.32 3.40
CA ILE A 44 1.05 2.51 4.55
C ILE A 44 -0.02 1.48 4.86
N TYR A 45 -1.31 1.87 4.86
CA TYR A 45 -2.43 0.95 5.05
C TYR A 45 -2.40 -0.21 4.06
N ALA A 46 -2.17 0.08 2.77
CA ALA A 46 -2.09 -0.96 1.74
C ALA A 46 -0.95 -1.95 2.01
N GLY A 47 0.23 -1.46 2.39
CA GLY A 47 1.39 -2.29 2.74
C GLY A 47 1.21 -3.08 4.04
N THR A 48 0.66 -2.47 5.09
CA THR A 48 0.48 -3.15 6.39
C THR A 48 -0.63 -4.19 6.38
N ASN A 49 -1.61 -4.07 5.47
CA ASN A 49 -2.69 -5.06 5.30
C ASN A 49 -2.43 -6.06 4.17
N GLY A 50 -1.37 -5.87 3.39
CA GLY A 50 -0.83 -6.92 2.49
C GLY A 50 -1.43 -6.90 1.11
N HIS A 51 -2.12 -5.82 0.77
CA HIS A 51 -2.74 -5.66 -0.54
C HIS A 51 -1.73 -5.61 -1.68
N ILE A 52 -0.47 -5.36 -1.38
CA ILE A 52 0.60 -5.25 -2.37
C ILE A 52 1.60 -6.40 -2.28
N ASP A 53 1.38 -7.41 -1.43
CA ASP A 53 2.34 -8.50 -1.22
C ASP A 53 2.58 -9.34 -2.48
N ASP A 54 1.58 -9.38 -3.39
CA ASP A 54 1.64 -10.07 -4.68
C ASP A 54 2.26 -9.23 -5.81
N LEU A 55 2.55 -7.95 -5.57
CA LEU A 55 3.17 -7.09 -6.58
C LEU A 55 4.65 -7.44 -6.71
N PRO A 56 5.22 -7.41 -7.92
CA PRO A 56 6.68 -7.38 -8.05
C PRO A 56 7.23 -6.13 -7.34
N LEU A 57 8.29 -6.28 -6.54
CA LEU A 57 8.89 -5.15 -5.80
C LEU A 57 9.24 -3.95 -6.69
N ALA A 58 9.67 -4.20 -7.93
CA ALA A 58 10.00 -3.15 -8.90
C ALA A 58 8.79 -2.28 -9.30
N ASP A 59 7.57 -2.81 -9.16
CA ASP A 59 6.33 -2.16 -9.57
C ASP A 59 5.70 -1.35 -8.44
N VAL A 60 6.15 -1.51 -7.18
CA VAL A 60 5.55 -0.86 -5.99
C VAL A 60 5.53 0.66 -6.10
N ARG A 61 6.60 1.28 -6.62
CA ARG A 61 6.67 2.74 -6.74
C ARG A 61 5.75 3.27 -7.83
N GLU A 62 5.63 2.54 -8.94
CA GLU A 62 4.70 2.89 -10.00
C GLU A 62 3.25 2.72 -9.52
N TRP A 63 2.99 1.62 -8.81
CA TRP A 63 1.71 1.35 -8.16
C TRP A 63 1.31 2.48 -7.23
N GLU A 64 2.21 2.93 -6.34
CA GLU A 64 1.92 3.99 -5.39
C GLU A 64 1.58 5.31 -6.11
N ALA A 65 2.37 5.68 -7.12
CA ALA A 65 2.13 6.90 -7.88
C ALA A 65 0.77 6.88 -8.60
N GLN A 66 0.43 5.75 -9.23
CA GLN A 66 -0.86 5.59 -9.90
C GLN A 66 -2.02 5.55 -8.88
N PHE A 67 -1.84 4.87 -7.75
CA PHE A 67 -2.83 4.78 -6.68
C PHE A 67 -3.14 6.16 -6.10
N HIS A 68 -2.11 6.98 -5.82
CA HIS A 68 -2.30 8.36 -5.37
C HIS A 68 -3.01 9.21 -6.41
N GLY A 69 -2.65 9.07 -7.69
CA GLY A 69 -3.30 9.78 -8.79
C GLY A 69 -4.79 9.44 -8.89
N TRP A 70 -5.11 8.14 -8.81
CA TRP A 70 -6.48 7.65 -8.83
C TRP A 70 -7.27 8.08 -7.58
N LEU A 71 -6.70 7.98 -6.39
CA LEU A 71 -7.37 8.41 -5.15
C LEU A 71 -7.75 9.90 -5.22
N LYS A 72 -6.83 10.76 -5.66
CA LYS A 72 -7.10 12.20 -5.79
C LYS A 72 -8.19 12.50 -6.81
N LYS A 73 -8.24 11.74 -7.90
CA LYS A 73 -9.15 12.01 -9.03
C LYS A 73 -10.53 11.41 -8.80
N ASP A 74 -10.57 10.15 -8.40
CA ASP A 74 -11.78 9.32 -8.42
C ASP A 74 -12.30 9.01 -7.01
N ARG A 75 -11.49 9.25 -5.95
CA ARG A 75 -11.85 9.00 -4.54
C ARG A 75 -11.51 10.19 -3.63
N ALA A 76 -11.65 11.41 -4.13
CA ALA A 76 -11.28 12.63 -3.38
C ALA A 76 -11.95 12.72 -2.00
N THR A 77 -13.22 12.32 -1.90
CA THR A 77 -13.95 12.28 -0.61
C THR A 77 -13.28 11.37 0.42
N LEU A 78 -12.81 10.19 0.00
CA LEU A 78 -12.08 9.28 0.89
C LEU A 78 -10.76 9.90 1.36
N VAL A 79 -10.05 10.63 0.49
CA VAL A 79 -8.81 11.35 0.85
C VAL A 79 -9.08 12.39 1.94
N ASP A 80 -10.20 13.08 1.86
CA ASP A 80 -10.64 14.06 2.88
C ASP A 80 -11.07 13.36 4.18
N GLU A 81 -11.84 12.27 4.09
CA GLU A 81 -12.28 11.48 5.25
C GLU A 81 -11.09 10.91 6.04
N ILE A 82 -10.04 10.44 5.35
CA ILE A 82 -8.78 10.01 6.00
C ILE A 82 -8.15 11.16 6.80
N ALA A 83 -8.18 12.40 6.28
CA ALA A 83 -7.61 13.56 6.97
C ALA A 83 -8.42 13.99 8.20
N SER A 84 -9.74 13.78 8.17
CA SER A 84 -10.68 14.29 9.16
C SER A 84 -11.13 13.28 10.20
N ALA A 85 -10.95 11.97 9.98
CA ALA A 85 -11.36 10.94 10.95
C ALA A 85 -10.70 11.16 12.32
N ARG A 86 -11.50 11.17 13.39
CA ARG A 86 -11.03 11.36 14.78
C ARG A 86 -11.58 10.32 15.74
N SER A 87 -12.76 9.78 15.46
CA SER A 87 -13.39 8.74 16.27
C SER A 87 -13.04 7.35 15.79
N LYS A 88 -13.18 6.36 16.67
CA LYS A 88 -12.95 4.95 16.34
C LYS A 88 -13.85 4.48 15.20
N ASP A 89 -15.12 4.90 15.19
CA ASP A 89 -16.08 4.47 14.17
C ASP A 89 -15.76 5.07 12.80
N GLU A 90 -15.34 6.34 12.75
CA GLU A 90 -14.86 6.95 11.50
C GLU A 90 -13.59 6.27 10.98
N VAL A 91 -12.64 5.96 11.86
CA VAL A 91 -11.41 5.25 11.47
C VAL A 91 -11.71 3.86 10.94
N ASN A 92 -12.64 3.12 11.56
CA ASN A 92 -13.06 1.81 11.06
C ASN A 92 -13.70 1.93 9.67
N LYS A 93 -14.63 2.87 9.49
CA LYS A 93 -15.26 3.12 8.19
C LYS A 93 -14.22 3.45 7.11
N VAL A 94 -13.28 4.36 7.42
CA VAL A 94 -12.18 4.71 6.51
C VAL A 94 -11.32 3.49 6.18
N GLY A 95 -11.10 2.59 7.14
CA GLY A 95 -10.42 1.32 6.93
C GLY A 95 -11.15 0.44 5.91
N ASP A 96 -12.45 0.24 6.09
CA ASP A 96 -13.27 -0.56 5.16
C ASP A 96 -13.29 0.05 3.75
N ASP A 97 -13.44 1.38 3.66
CA ASP A 97 -13.43 2.11 2.39
C ASP A 97 -12.05 2.03 1.70
N LEU A 98 -10.96 2.04 2.48
CA LEU A 98 -9.60 1.83 1.96
C LEU A 98 -9.37 0.40 1.45
N ASP A 99 -9.87 -0.62 2.16
CA ASP A 99 -9.80 -2.02 1.71
C ASP A 99 -10.49 -2.18 0.35
N GLU A 100 -11.71 -1.65 0.20
CA GLU A 100 -12.45 -1.67 -1.06
C GLU A 100 -11.69 -0.89 -2.15
N ALA A 101 -11.18 0.30 -1.82
CA ALA A 101 -10.49 1.16 -2.77
C ALA A 101 -9.22 0.50 -3.30
N VAL A 102 -8.37 -0.05 -2.43
CA VAL A 102 -7.13 -0.72 -2.81
C VAL A 102 -7.43 -1.98 -3.62
N THR A 103 -8.40 -2.80 -3.18
CA THR A 103 -8.80 -4.01 -3.91
C THR A 103 -9.34 -3.68 -5.31
N THR A 104 -10.15 -2.63 -5.42
CA THR A 104 -10.66 -2.15 -6.70
C THR A 104 -9.54 -1.67 -7.60
N PHE A 105 -8.62 -0.88 -7.04
CA PHE A 105 -7.48 -0.34 -7.77
C PHE A 105 -6.61 -1.47 -8.35
N ASN A 106 -6.21 -2.44 -7.52
CA ASN A 106 -5.37 -3.57 -7.93
C ASN A 106 -6.01 -4.42 -9.02
N LYS A 107 -7.32 -4.63 -8.96
CA LYS A 107 -8.03 -5.52 -9.91
C LYS A 107 -8.41 -4.84 -11.22
N ARG A 108 -8.66 -3.52 -11.22
CA ARG A 108 -9.37 -2.85 -12.33
C ARG A 108 -8.68 -1.62 -12.87
N VAL A 109 -7.79 -1.00 -12.10
CA VAL A 109 -7.25 0.32 -12.43
C VAL A 109 -5.75 0.26 -12.65
N PHE A 110 -5.02 -0.43 -11.78
CA PHE A 110 -3.58 -0.55 -11.90
C PHE A 110 -3.22 -1.19 -13.24
N LYS A 111 -2.45 -0.46 -14.04
CA LYS A 111 -1.90 -0.92 -15.31
C LYS A 111 -0.41 -0.66 -15.26
N LYS A 112 0.38 -1.72 -15.32
CA LYS A 112 1.82 -1.58 -15.42
C LYS A 112 2.20 -0.87 -16.72
N SER A 113 3.08 0.13 -16.65
CA SER A 113 3.62 0.75 -17.85
C SER A 113 4.34 -0.31 -18.69
N GLY A 114 3.89 -0.49 -19.94
CA GLY A 114 4.41 -1.49 -20.87
C GLY A 114 3.65 -2.82 -20.94
N SER A 115 2.43 -2.90 -20.38
CA SER A 115 1.47 -4.00 -20.60
C SER A 115 0.28 -3.56 -21.45
#